data_AF-A0A2N2SJQ8-F1
#
_entry.id   AF-A0A2N2SJQ8-F1
#
_cell.length_a   1.000
_cell.length_b   1.000
_cell.length_c   1.000
_cell.angle_alpha   90.00
_cell.angle_beta   90.00
_cell.angle_gamma   90.00
#
_symmetry.space_group_name_H-M   'P 1'
#
loop_
_entity.id
_entity.type
_entity.pdbx_description
1 polymer ?
#
loop_
_entity_poly.entity_id
_entity_poly.type
_entity_poly.pdbx_seq_one_letter_code
_entity_poly.pdbx_strand_id
1 'polypeptide(L)'
;LAQLMMFLFFTIGAVYMICTGFALYGEGLGEGSWADSMFGWVITAVGGNSLQVHSFHRLGMWVTVCFVIVHVYAAIREDIMSRQSLISTMISGWRMFKD
;
A
#
# COMPACT_ATOMS: atom_id res chain seq x y z
N LEU A 1 14.51 10.74 -4.63
CA LEU A 1 14.41 9.44 -3.92
C LEU A 1 13.06 9.26 -3.20
N ALA A 2 12.62 10.20 -2.35
CA ALA A 2 11.34 10.09 -1.63
C ALA A 2 10.12 9.89 -2.56
N GLN A 3 10.02 10.64 -3.67
CA GLN A 3 8.92 10.48 -4.65
C GLN A 3 8.91 9.10 -5.33
N LEU A 4 10.09 8.53 -5.58
CA LEU A 4 10.22 7.18 -6.15
C LEU A 4 9.80 6.11 -5.13
N MET A 5 10.14 6.29 -3.85
CA MET A 5 9.68 5.41 -2.76
C MET A 5 8.14 5.44 -2.62
N MET A 6 7.53 6.63 -2.70
CA MET A 6 6.07 6.78 -2.68
C MET A 6 5.41 6.06 -3.86
N PHE A 7 5.95 6.21 -5.07
CA PHE A 7 5.38 5.54 -6.24
C PHE A 7 5.50 4.01 -6.16
N LEU A 8 6.68 3.49 -5.83
CA LEU A 8 6.93 2.04 -5.83
C LEU A 8 6.23 1.32 -4.67
N PHE A 9 6.37 1.81 -3.44
CA PHE A 9 5.87 1.08 -2.29
C PHE A 9 4.43 1.42 -1.93
N PHE A 10 4.01 2.67 -2.11
CA PHE A 10 2.64 3.07 -1.81
C PHE A 10 1.72 2.87 -3.01
N THR A 11 2.02 3.45 -4.18
CA THR A 11 1.09 3.34 -5.33
C THR A 11 1.03 1.93 -5.90
N ILE A 12 2.17 1.33 -6.26
CA ILE A 12 2.17 -0.04 -6.81
C ILE A 12 1.77 -1.05 -5.73
N GLY A 13 2.27 -0.89 -4.50
CA GLY A 13 1.89 -1.75 -3.37
C GLY A 13 0.39 -1.73 -3.08
N ALA A 14 -0.26 -0.56 -3.08
CA ALA A 14 -1.70 -0.45 -2.89
C ALA A 14 -2.49 -1.12 -4.03
N VAL A 15 -2.09 -0.91 -5.30
CA VAL A 15 -2.73 -1.56 -6.45
C VAL A 15 -2.60 -3.09 -6.33
N TYR A 16 -1.42 -3.59 -5.95
CA TYR A 16 -1.20 -5.01 -5.71
C TYR A 16 -2.12 -5.57 -4.61
N MET A 17 -2.27 -4.86 -3.49
CA MET A 17 -3.15 -5.26 -2.39
C MET A 17 -4.63 -5.25 -2.80
N ILE A 18 -5.04 -4.30 -3.64
CA ILE A 18 -6.39 -4.23 -4.21
C ILE A 18 -6.65 -5.44 -5.11
N CYS A 19 -5.76 -5.72 -6.07
CA CYS A 19 -5.94 -6.82 -7.01
C CYS A 19 -5.98 -8.19 -6.31
N THR A 20 -5.04 -8.44 -5.38
CA THR A 20 -5.00 -9.71 -4.64
C THR A 20 -6.14 -9.83 -3.63
N GLY A 21 -6.56 -8.73 -3.00
CA GLY A 21 -7.71 -8.72 -2.09
C GLY A 21 -9.03 -8.99 -2.80
N PHE A 22 -9.27 -8.36 -3.95
CA PHE A 22 -10.47 -8.61 -4.73
C PHE A 22 -10.51 -10.01 -5.35
N ALA A 23 -9.36 -10.59 -5.71
CA ALA A 23 -9.28 -11.97 -6.16
C ALA A 23 -9.74 -12.96 -5.08
N LEU A 24 -9.24 -12.81 -3.84
CA LEU A 24 -9.66 -13.63 -2.70
C LEU A 24 -11.12 -13.38 -2.30
N TYR A 25 -11.60 -12.15 -2.45
CA TYR A 25 -13.00 -11.80 -2.21
C TYR A 25 -13.94 -12.44 -3.24
N GLY A 26 -13.53 -12.49 -4.52
CA GLY A 26 -14.26 -13.16 -5.59
C GLY A 26 -14.42 -14.66 -5.35
N GLU A 27 -13.38 -15.32 -4.85
CA GLU A 27 -13.44 -16.74 -4.45
C GLU A 27 -14.46 -16.98 -3.32
N GLY A 28 -14.53 -16.06 -2.34
CA GLY A 28 -15.51 -16.13 -1.26
C GLY A 28 -16.96 -15.82 -1.69
N LEU A 29 -17.15 -15.06 -2.78
CA LEU A 29 -18.46 -14.73 -3.36
C LEU A 29 -19.04 -15.87 -4.23
N GLY A 30 -18.19 -16.80 -4.68
CA GLY A 30 -18.57 -17.90 -5.57
C GLY A 30 -18.24 -17.65 -7.04
N GLU A 31 -18.05 -18.75 -7.78
CA GLU A 31 -17.75 -18.75 -9.21
C GLU A 31 -18.84 -18.02 -10.00
N GLY A 32 -18.44 -17.13 -10.92
CA GLY A 32 -19.36 -16.33 -11.72
C GLY A 32 -19.82 -15.02 -11.09
N SER A 33 -19.28 -14.66 -9.92
CA SER A 33 -19.45 -13.32 -9.36
C SER A 33 -18.74 -12.25 -10.20
N TRP A 34 -19.18 -10.99 -10.09
CA TRP A 34 -18.54 -9.88 -10.80
C TRP A 34 -17.06 -9.72 -10.38
N ALA A 35 -16.73 -10.03 -9.12
CA ALA A 35 -15.37 -9.95 -8.61
C ALA A 35 -14.48 -11.07 -9.17
N ASP A 36 -15.02 -12.29 -9.31
CA ASP A 36 -14.33 -13.41 -9.93
C ASP A 36 -14.08 -13.17 -11.44
N SER A 37 -15.04 -12.64 -12.18
CA SER A 37 -14.83 -12.32 -13.60
C SER A 37 -13.81 -11.20 -13.84
N MET A 38 -13.71 -10.22 -12.93
CA MET A 38 -12.75 -9.11 -13.07
C MET A 38 -11.36 -9.40 -12.49
N PHE A 39 -11.26 -10.23 -11.44
CA PHE A 39 -10.01 -10.44 -10.68
C PHE A 39 -9.59 -11.91 -10.56
N GLY A 40 -10.38 -12.88 -11.03
CA GLY A 40 -10.04 -14.31 -11.00
C GLY A 40 -8.77 -14.66 -11.77
N TRP A 41 -8.41 -13.85 -12.78
CA TRP A 41 -7.14 -14.00 -13.50
C TRP A 41 -5.91 -13.86 -12.58
N VAL A 42 -6.02 -13.15 -11.45
CA VAL A 42 -4.93 -13.01 -10.47
C VAL A 42 -4.59 -14.37 -9.83
N ILE A 43 -5.60 -15.21 -9.58
CA ILE A 43 -5.41 -16.57 -9.03
C ILE A 43 -4.67 -17.43 -10.05
N THR A 44 -5.04 -17.34 -11.33
CA THR A 44 -4.35 -18.07 -12.41
C THR A 44 -2.91 -17.59 -12.61
N ALA A 45 -2.65 -16.28 -12.51
CA ALA A 45 -1.33 -15.69 -12.67
C ALA A 45 -0.34 -16.10 -11.56
N VAL A 46 -0.85 -16.41 -10.37
CA VAL A 46 -0.06 -16.83 -9.20
C VAL A 46 0.15 -18.36 -9.15
N GLY A 47 -0.36 -19.10 -10.13
CA GLY A 47 -0.18 -20.56 -10.24
C GLY A 47 -1.42 -21.39 -9.88
N GLY A 48 -2.61 -20.79 -9.93
CA GLY A 48 -3.89 -21.50 -9.85
C GLY A 48 -4.29 -21.99 -8.46
N ASN A 49 -3.57 -21.62 -7.41
CA ASN A 49 -3.87 -22.01 -6.04
C ASN A 49 -4.16 -20.76 -5.18
N SER A 50 -5.36 -20.71 -4.59
CA SER A 50 -5.78 -19.60 -3.73
C SER A 50 -4.96 -19.45 -2.46
N LEU A 51 -4.42 -20.53 -1.91
CA LEU A 51 -3.54 -20.47 -0.75
C LEU A 51 -2.26 -19.67 -1.03
N GLN A 52 -1.76 -19.74 -2.28
CA GLN A 52 -0.60 -18.94 -2.67
C GLN A 52 -0.97 -17.46 -2.69
N VAL A 53 -2.12 -17.09 -3.26
CA VAL A 53 -2.62 -15.70 -3.26
C VAL A 53 -2.78 -15.17 -1.83
N HIS A 54 -3.31 -15.96 -0.91
CA HIS A 54 -3.36 -15.59 0.52
C HIS A 54 -1.98 -15.34 1.14
N SER A 55 -0.98 -16.15 0.78
CA SER A 55 0.38 -16.00 1.29
C SER A 55 1.04 -14.73 0.75
N PHE A 56 0.86 -14.48 -0.55
CA PHE A 56 1.34 -13.29 -1.25
C PHE A 56 0.65 -12.01 -0.76
N HIS A 57 -0.66 -12.01 -0.57
CA HIS A 57 -1.40 -10.88 -0.01
C HIS A 57 -0.88 -10.52 1.41
N ARG A 58 -0.60 -11.53 2.24
CA ARG A 58 -0.03 -11.33 3.58
C ARG A 58 1.39 -10.80 3.54
N LEU A 59 2.20 -11.25 2.58
CA LEU A 59 3.53 -10.69 2.33
C LEU A 59 3.43 -9.22 1.93
N GLY A 60 2.51 -8.86 1.04
CA GLY A 60 2.24 -7.47 0.64
C GLY A 60 1.79 -6.59 1.82
N MET A 61 0.96 -7.13 2.72
CA MET A 61 0.59 -6.46 3.97
C MET A 61 1.82 -6.14 4.82
N TRP A 62 2.73 -7.11 5.04
CA TRP A 62 3.95 -6.87 5.79
C TRP A 62 4.87 -5.82 5.14
N VAL A 63 5.02 -5.85 3.82
CA VAL A 63 5.79 -4.81 3.08
C VAL A 63 5.18 -3.43 3.28
N THR A 64 3.85 -3.33 3.22
CA THR A 64 3.12 -2.06 3.44
C THR A 64 3.32 -1.55 4.87
N VAL A 65 3.24 -2.43 5.87
CA VAL A 65 3.47 -2.07 7.28
C VAL A 65 4.90 -1.56 7.49
N CYS A 66 5.91 -2.28 6.98
CA CYS A 66 7.30 -1.84 7.06
C CYS A 66 7.50 -0.47 6.38
N PHE A 67 6.88 -0.25 5.21
CA PHE A 67 6.92 1.04 4.52
C PHE A 67 6.32 2.16 5.37
N VAL A 68 5.15 1.94 6.00
CA VAL A 68 4.51 2.93 6.87
C VAL A 68 5.42 3.31 8.04
N ILE A 69 6.07 2.33 8.68
CA ILE A 69 7.01 2.58 9.80
C ILE A 69 8.16 3.49 9.32
N VAL A 70 8.80 3.13 8.21
CA VAL A 70 9.92 3.91 7.65
C VAL A 70 9.46 5.30 7.21
N HIS A 71 8.28 5.41 6.59
CA HIS A 71 7.72 6.67 6.12
C HIS A 71 7.43 7.62 7.29
N VAL A 72 6.79 7.13 8.36
CA VAL A 72 6.52 7.93 9.57
C VAL A 72 7.82 8.38 10.22
N TYR A 73 8.81 7.50 10.35
CA TYR A 73 10.12 7.87 10.86
C TYR A 73 10.79 8.96 10.01
N ALA A 74 10.80 8.80 8.68
CA ALA A 74 11.39 9.77 7.77
C ALA A 74 10.67 11.12 7.82
N ALA A 75 9.33 11.12 7.91
CA ALA A 75 8.53 12.32 8.05
C ALA A 75 8.85 13.07 9.35
N ILE A 76 8.91 12.37 10.48
CA ILE A 76 9.27 12.96 11.78
C ILE A 76 10.72 13.45 11.78
N ARG A 77 11.66 12.66 11.23
CA ARG A 77 13.06 13.04 11.12
C ARG A 77 13.22 14.35 10.34
N GLU A 78 12.51 14.46 9.22
CA GLU A 78 12.53 15.68 8.42
C GLU A 78 11.88 16.84 9.16
N ASP A 79 10.78 16.63 9.90
CA ASP A 79 10.13 17.68 10.68
C ASP A 79 11.01 18.22 11.84
N ILE A 80 11.82 17.35 12.46
CA ILE A 80 12.77 17.75 13.52
C ILE A 80 14.01 18.43 12.95
N MET A 81 14.55 17.93 11.83
CA MET A 81 15.81 18.41 11.24
C MET A 81 15.60 19.65 10.35
N SER A 82 14.43 19.79 9.73
CA SER A 82 14.12 20.88 8.82
C SER A 82 13.65 22.12 9.57
N ARG A 83 13.99 23.30 9.02
CA ARG A 83 13.53 24.61 9.54
C ARG A 83 12.06 24.90 9.21
N GLN A 84 11.38 23.97 8.54
CA GLN A 84 10.01 24.09 8.08
C GLN A 84 9.21 22.88 8.53
N SER A 85 8.10 23.11 9.24
CA SER A 85 7.24 22.04 9.73
C SER A 85 6.35 21.48 8.62
N LEU A 86 6.86 20.49 7.88
CA LEU A 86 6.10 19.82 6.83
C LEU A 86 4.91 19.03 7.41
N ILE A 87 5.03 18.45 8.61
CA ILE A 87 3.91 17.73 9.24
C ILE A 87 2.78 18.68 9.64
N SER A 88 3.13 19.87 10.13
CA SER A 88 2.15 20.91 10.47
C SER A 88 1.29 21.30 9.27
N THR A 89 1.84 21.27 8.05
CA THR A 89 1.05 21.56 6.84
C THR A 89 0.03 20.45 6.51
N MET A 90 0.32 19.19 6.83
CA MET A 90 -0.63 18.08 6.60
C MET A 90 -1.75 18.05 7.63
N ILE A 91 -1.46 18.41 8.88
CA ILE A 91 -2.45 18.35 9.97
C ILE A 91 -3.21 19.68 10.12
N SER A 92 -2.52 20.82 10.08
CA SER A 92 -3.10 22.15 10.34
C SER A 92 -3.23 23.04 9.11
N GLY A 93 -2.57 22.71 7.99
CA GLY A 93 -2.56 23.52 6.77
C GLY A 93 -1.60 24.72 6.79
N TRP A 94 -1.02 25.09 7.95
CA TRP A 94 -0.15 26.25 8.08
C TRP A 94 1.33 25.86 8.01
N ARG A 95 2.07 26.48 7.08
CA ARG A 95 3.52 26.32 6.93
C ARG A 95 4.22 27.36 7.79
N MET A 96 4.74 26.94 8.93
CA MET A 96 5.53 27.81 9.80
C MET A 96 7.01 27.68 9.41
N PHE A 97 7.65 28.81 9.12
CA PHE A 97 9.10 28.91 8.97
C PHE A 97 9.68 29.26 10.34
N LYS A 98 10.59 28.45 10.87
CA LYS A 98 11.39 28.82 12.04
C LYS A 98 12.65 29.54 11.55
N ASP A 99 12.80 30.80 11.93
CA ASP A 99 14.09 31.50 11.89
C ASP A 99 15.09 30.85 12.86
#